data_AF-Q24BV4-F1
#
_entry.id   AF-Q24BV4-F1
#
_cell.length_a   1.000
_cell.length_b   1.000
_cell.length_c   1.000
_cell.angle_alpha   90.00
_cell.angle_beta   90.00
_cell.angle_gamma   90.00
#
_symmetry.space_group_name_H-M   'P 1'
#
loop_
_entity.id
_entity.type
_entity.pdbx_description
1 polymer ?
#
loop_
_entity_poly.entity_id
_entity_poly.type
_entity_poly.pdbx_seq_one_letter_code
_entity_poly.pdbx_strand_id
1 'polypeptide(L)'
;MDKLLASQRINNSFGCKAMYQTTNNDYGQPFLQDNKTVPTYNELVEAQTEVTRAEKQLKNKTVATKFSDLKVEDEDEIMKEKRKFDRNVIVPKKFPLKEDSYKAPEPGLKIGNPLYMTANREYGMLKPTAFEIPNRFYPKDNTYSKSFPGMHKFDGLNTNITFSKVHRALDEY
;
A
#
# COMPACT_ATOMS: atom_id res chain seq x y z
N MET A 1 32.51 -69.64 -7.17
CA MET A 1 32.40 -68.83 -8.42
C MET A 1 32.07 -67.37 -8.07
N ASP A 2 32.69 -66.76 -7.06
CA ASP A 2 34.05 -66.15 -7.04
C ASP A 2 34.21 -64.87 -7.88
N LYS A 3 33.45 -63.83 -7.55
CA LYS A 3 33.78 -62.43 -7.89
C LYS A 3 33.85 -61.48 -6.69
N LEU A 4 33.30 -61.86 -5.53
CA LEU A 4 33.33 -61.05 -4.30
C LEU A 4 34.63 -61.20 -3.49
N LEU A 5 35.38 -62.27 -3.70
CA LEU A 5 36.68 -62.51 -3.04
C LEU A 5 37.87 -61.88 -3.77
N ALA A 6 37.67 -61.39 -5.00
CA ALA A 6 38.74 -60.78 -5.81
C ALA A 6 38.92 -59.28 -5.53
N SER A 7 37.87 -58.55 -5.12
CA SER A 7 37.97 -57.11 -4.82
C SER A 7 38.49 -56.81 -3.41
N GLN A 8 38.41 -57.78 -2.49
CA GLN A 8 38.87 -57.60 -1.11
C GLN A 8 40.36 -57.92 -0.90
N ARG A 9 41.08 -58.36 -1.94
CA ARG A 9 42.52 -58.70 -1.86
C ARG A 9 43.49 -57.61 -2.29
N ILE A 10 43.02 -56.49 -2.83
CA ILE A 10 43.92 -55.43 -3.32
C ILE A 10 44.29 -54.40 -2.23
N ASN A 11 43.57 -54.37 -1.10
CA ASN A 11 43.74 -53.30 -0.10
C ASN A 11 44.34 -53.73 1.25
N ASN A 12 44.77 -54.98 1.40
CA ASN A 12 45.40 -55.48 2.63
C ASN A 12 46.92 -55.68 2.45
N SER A 13 47.62 -54.65 1.96
CA SER A 13 49.06 -54.52 2.17
C SER A 13 49.33 -53.44 3.23
N PHE A 14 50.09 -53.85 4.23
CA PHE A 14 50.50 -53.06 5.36
C PHE A 14 51.25 -51.78 4.93
N GLY A 15 50.86 -50.63 5.48
CA GLY A 15 51.85 -49.66 5.96
C GLY A 15 52.30 -48.46 5.11
N CYS A 16 51.60 -48.02 4.05
CA CYS A 16 51.97 -46.76 3.36
C CYS A 16 50.78 -46.06 2.65
N LYS A 17 49.79 -45.55 3.39
CA LYS A 17 48.71 -44.68 2.82
C LYS A 17 48.89 -43.18 3.09
N ALA A 18 49.77 -42.80 4.01
CA ALA A 18 49.96 -41.41 4.42
C ALA A 18 50.79 -40.55 3.45
N MET A 19 51.55 -41.16 2.53
CA MET A 19 52.50 -40.42 1.67
C MET A 19 51.95 -39.98 0.31
N TYR A 20 50.73 -40.39 -0.06
CA TYR A 20 50.13 -40.08 -1.38
C TYR A 20 48.73 -39.45 -1.28
N GLN A 21 48.37 -38.85 -0.15
CA GLN A 21 47.17 -37.99 -0.09
C GLN A 21 47.55 -36.58 -0.55
N THR A 22 47.05 -36.18 -1.72
CA THR A 22 47.14 -34.79 -2.19
C THR A 22 46.05 -33.95 -1.53
N THR A 23 46.26 -32.64 -1.40
CA THR A 23 45.29 -31.68 -0.81
C THR A 23 43.97 -31.58 -1.58
N ASN A 24 43.84 -32.25 -2.72
CA ASN A 24 42.66 -32.23 -3.58
C ASN A 24 41.81 -33.51 -3.50
N ASN A 25 42.18 -34.46 -2.63
CA ASN A 25 41.48 -35.75 -2.54
C ASN A 25 40.06 -35.66 -1.94
N ASP A 26 39.70 -34.49 -1.41
CA ASP A 26 38.38 -34.18 -0.86
C ASP A 26 37.40 -33.64 -1.93
N TYR A 27 37.90 -33.21 -3.10
CA TYR A 27 37.03 -32.78 -4.19
C TYR A 27 36.44 -34.00 -4.92
N GLY A 28 35.20 -34.33 -4.59
CA GLY A 28 34.45 -35.41 -5.23
C GLY A 28 34.08 -36.57 -4.30
N GLN A 29 34.36 -36.48 -3.00
CA GLN A 29 33.71 -37.36 -2.03
C GLN A 29 32.21 -37.04 -2.07
N PRO A 30 31.30 -38.00 -2.34
CA PRO A 30 29.90 -37.77 -2.03
C PRO A 30 29.87 -37.47 -0.53
N PHE A 31 29.29 -36.34 -0.13
CA PHE A 31 29.09 -36.07 1.29
C PHE A 31 28.52 -37.34 1.92
N LEU A 32 29.27 -37.98 2.81
CA LEU A 32 28.83 -39.13 3.60
C LEU A 32 27.76 -38.61 4.56
N GLN A 33 26.60 -38.27 4.00
CA GLN A 33 25.36 -38.22 4.71
C GLN A 33 24.90 -39.67 4.80
N ASP A 34 24.73 -40.16 6.02
CA ASP A 34 24.02 -41.41 6.24
C ASP A 34 22.77 -41.41 5.35
N ASN A 35 22.66 -42.39 4.45
CA ASN A 35 21.59 -42.56 3.45
C ASN A 35 20.16 -42.63 4.05
N LYS A 36 19.99 -42.34 5.33
CA LYS A 36 18.73 -42.35 6.09
C LYS A 36 18.13 -40.97 6.30
N THR A 37 18.83 -39.86 6.01
CA THR A 37 18.37 -38.52 6.45
C THR A 37 18.51 -37.41 5.41
N VAL A 38 18.60 -37.76 4.13
CA VAL A 38 18.50 -36.75 3.07
C VAL A 38 17.01 -36.61 2.72
N PRO A 39 16.36 -35.48 3.05
CA PRO A 39 14.95 -35.30 2.75
C PRO A 39 14.74 -35.38 1.25
N THR A 40 13.66 -36.03 0.84
CA THR A 40 13.31 -36.09 -0.57
C THR A 40 12.94 -34.69 -1.07
N TYR A 41 13.06 -34.47 -2.39
CA TYR A 41 12.66 -33.18 -2.99
C TYR A 41 11.20 -32.82 -2.64
N ASN A 42 10.33 -33.83 -2.57
CA ASN A 42 8.93 -33.63 -2.20
C ASN A 42 8.77 -33.15 -0.75
N GLU A 43 9.53 -33.70 0.20
CA GLU A 43 9.53 -33.25 1.59
C GLU A 43 10.00 -31.80 1.72
N LEU A 44 11.00 -31.40 0.93
CA LEU A 44 11.48 -30.02 0.90
C LEU A 44 10.42 -29.05 0.35
N VAL A 45 9.72 -29.46 -0.71
CA VAL A 45 8.62 -28.67 -1.30
C VAL A 45 7.47 -28.56 -0.30
N GLU A 46 7.07 -29.66 0.35
CA GLU A 46 6.04 -29.66 1.38
C GLU A 46 6.41 -28.73 2.53
N ALA A 47 7.62 -28.86 3.09
CA ALA A 47 8.11 -27.98 4.15
C ALA A 47 8.10 -26.49 3.73
N GLN A 48 8.48 -26.18 2.48
CA GLN A 48 8.44 -24.80 1.97
C GLN A 48 7.01 -24.27 1.84
N THR A 49 6.06 -25.12 1.40
CA THR A 49 4.65 -24.73 1.33
C THR A 49 4.04 -24.50 2.71
N GLU A 50 4.45 -25.27 3.71
CA GLU A 50 4.03 -25.07 5.11
C GLU A 50 4.56 -23.76 5.68
N VAL A 51 5.84 -23.45 5.47
CA VAL A 51 6.46 -22.20 5.91
C VAL A 51 5.76 -20.99 5.29
N THR A 52 5.53 -21.01 3.97
CA THR A 52 4.85 -19.90 3.28
C THR A 52 3.40 -19.73 3.76
N ARG A 53 2.70 -20.83 4.07
CA ARG A 53 1.35 -20.79 4.66
C ARG A 53 1.38 -20.20 6.07
N ALA A 54 2.32 -20.60 6.91
CA ALA A 54 2.48 -20.09 8.27
C ALA A 54 2.83 -18.59 8.27
N GLU A 55 3.73 -18.15 7.39
CA GLU A 55 4.04 -16.73 7.20
C GLU A 55 2.81 -15.92 6.82
N LYS A 56 2.01 -16.43 5.86
CA LYS A 56 0.78 -15.75 5.43
C LYS A 56 -0.22 -15.65 6.58
N GLN A 57 -0.36 -16.69 7.40
CA GLN A 57 -1.21 -16.64 8.59
C GLN A 57 -0.71 -15.61 9.61
N LEU A 58 0.60 -15.51 9.82
CA LEU A 58 1.19 -14.57 10.76
C LEU A 58 1.06 -13.11 10.27
N LYS A 59 1.26 -12.87 8.97
CA LYS A 59 0.97 -11.59 8.30
C LYS A 59 -0.52 -11.22 8.44
N ASN A 60 -1.43 -12.17 8.23
CA ASN A 60 -2.86 -11.93 8.40
C ASN A 60 -3.23 -11.64 9.86
N LYS A 61 -2.62 -12.32 10.84
CA LYS A 61 -2.82 -12.03 12.27
C LYS A 61 -2.29 -10.65 12.65
N THR A 62 -1.09 -10.27 12.21
CA THR A 62 -0.52 -8.94 12.50
C THR A 62 -1.30 -7.80 11.84
N VAL A 63 -1.84 -8.03 10.63
CA VAL A 63 -2.79 -7.11 10.00
C VAL A 63 -4.06 -7.08 10.84
N ALA A 64 -4.65 -8.22 11.15
CA ALA A 64 -5.88 -8.29 11.96
C ALA A 64 -5.72 -7.55 13.30
N THR A 65 -4.60 -7.69 14.03
CA THR A 65 -4.37 -6.95 15.28
C THR A 65 -4.22 -5.45 15.04
N LYS A 66 -3.38 -5.03 14.09
CA LYS A 66 -3.20 -3.60 13.75
C LYS A 66 -4.52 -2.93 13.34
N PHE A 67 -5.38 -3.65 12.62
CA PHE A 67 -6.66 -3.13 12.14
C PHE A 67 -7.83 -3.38 13.12
N SER A 68 -7.72 -4.34 14.04
CA SER A 68 -8.70 -4.55 15.12
C SER A 68 -8.50 -3.58 16.28
N ASP A 69 -7.26 -3.18 16.55
CA ASP A 69 -6.94 -2.12 17.51
C ASP A 69 -7.33 -0.73 16.95
N LEU A 70 -7.46 -0.62 15.63
CA LEU A 70 -8.16 0.47 14.95
C LEU A 70 -9.70 0.28 14.97
N LYS A 71 -10.26 -0.28 16.05
CA LYS A 71 -11.68 -0.07 16.34
C LYS A 71 -11.88 1.43 16.60
N VAL A 72 -12.45 2.05 15.58
CA VAL A 72 -12.73 3.48 15.31
C VAL A 72 -13.57 4.19 16.38
N GLU A 73 -13.74 3.64 17.59
CA GLU A 73 -14.65 4.24 18.58
C GLU A 73 -13.95 5.28 19.47
N ASP A 74 -12.65 5.11 19.76
CA ASP A 74 -11.86 6.10 20.50
C ASP A 74 -10.66 6.55 19.68
N GLU A 75 -10.88 7.49 18.75
CA GLU A 75 -9.75 8.33 18.32
C GLU A 75 -9.26 9.10 19.54
N ASP A 76 -8.09 8.68 20.07
CA ASP A 76 -7.36 9.35 21.14
C ASP A 76 -7.48 10.86 20.96
N GLU A 77 -7.85 11.59 22.02
CA GLU A 77 -7.99 13.05 21.99
C GLU A 77 -6.74 13.73 21.40
N ILE A 78 -5.57 13.12 21.61
CA ILE A 78 -4.27 13.48 21.06
C ILE A 78 -4.24 13.42 19.52
N MET A 79 -4.84 12.42 18.89
CA MET A 79 -4.93 12.29 17.43
C MET A 79 -5.92 13.31 16.84
N LYS A 80 -7.03 13.59 17.54
CA LYS A 80 -7.94 14.68 17.18
C LYS A 80 -7.26 16.04 17.27
N GLU A 81 -6.45 16.28 18.30
CA GLU A 81 -5.67 17.50 18.46
C GLU A 81 -4.61 17.65 17.37
N LYS A 82 -3.83 16.59 17.07
CA LYS A 82 -2.87 16.62 15.96
C LYS A 82 -3.53 16.96 14.62
N ARG A 83 -4.73 16.44 14.34
CA ARG A 83 -5.50 16.80 13.14
C ARG A 83 -6.05 18.22 13.17
N LYS A 84 -6.31 18.81 14.34
CA LYS A 84 -6.68 20.24 14.46
C LYS A 84 -5.49 21.15 14.12
N PHE A 85 -4.27 20.72 14.43
CA PHE A 85 -3.05 21.50 14.16
C PHE A 85 -2.56 21.37 12.72
N ASP A 86 -2.84 20.25 12.06
CA ASP A 86 -2.47 20.06 10.66
C ASP A 86 -3.47 20.76 9.72
N ARG A 87 -3.27 22.08 9.54
CA ARG A 87 -4.14 22.98 8.76
C ARG A 87 -4.40 22.52 7.32
N ASN A 88 -3.56 21.63 6.80
CA ASN A 88 -3.64 21.12 5.43
C ASN A 88 -4.35 19.76 5.33
N VAL A 89 -4.67 19.11 6.46
CA VAL A 89 -5.36 17.81 6.44
C VAL A 89 -6.86 18.01 6.19
N ILE A 90 -7.30 17.61 5.00
CA ILE A 90 -8.73 17.60 4.66
C ILE A 90 -9.41 16.47 5.44
N VAL A 91 -10.18 16.83 6.47
CA VAL A 91 -10.94 15.86 7.27
C VAL A 91 -12.09 15.29 6.43
N PRO A 92 -12.14 13.95 6.22
CA PRO A 92 -13.25 13.34 5.49
C PRO A 92 -14.57 13.53 6.24
N LYS A 93 -15.60 13.98 5.53
CA LYS A 93 -16.97 14.08 6.06
C LYS A 93 -17.82 12.92 5.55
N LYS A 94 -18.82 12.50 6.33
CA LYS A 94 -19.81 11.51 5.88
C LYS A 94 -20.61 12.09 4.72
N PHE A 95 -20.84 11.32 3.67
CA PHE A 95 -21.65 11.78 2.55
C PHE A 95 -23.07 12.13 3.04
N PRO A 96 -23.64 13.27 2.60
CA PRO A 96 -24.88 13.78 3.17
C PRO A 96 -26.12 12.94 2.81
N LEU A 97 -26.04 12.12 1.76
CA LEU A 97 -27.14 11.28 1.31
C LEU A 97 -27.06 9.89 1.95
N LYS A 98 -28.18 9.42 2.48
CA LYS A 98 -28.44 8.00 2.81
C LYS A 98 -29.36 7.38 1.75
N GLU A 99 -29.26 6.09 1.49
CA GLU A 99 -30.09 5.37 0.50
C GLU A 99 -31.59 5.66 0.69
N ASP A 100 -32.09 5.47 1.91
CA ASP A 100 -33.51 5.65 2.23
C ASP A 100 -33.98 7.11 2.15
N SER A 101 -33.04 8.06 2.19
CA SER A 101 -33.34 9.50 2.17
C SER A 101 -33.46 10.07 0.75
N TYR A 102 -33.11 9.28 -0.28
CA TYR A 102 -33.17 9.76 -1.65
C TYR A 102 -34.63 9.82 -2.15
N LYS A 103 -35.11 11.04 -2.38
CA LYS A 103 -36.41 11.32 -2.99
C LYS A 103 -36.21 11.56 -4.48
N ALA A 104 -36.69 10.64 -5.31
CA ALA A 104 -36.72 10.82 -6.75
C ALA A 104 -37.69 11.95 -7.11
N PRO A 105 -37.33 12.86 -8.03
CA PRO A 105 -38.23 13.91 -8.47
C PRO A 105 -39.44 13.30 -9.19
N GLU A 106 -40.60 13.93 -9.04
CA GLU A 106 -41.78 13.52 -9.81
C GLU A 106 -41.55 13.81 -11.30
N PRO A 107 -41.95 12.88 -12.19
CA PRO A 107 -41.83 13.13 -13.62
C PRO A 107 -42.75 14.28 -14.02
N GLY A 108 -42.17 15.31 -14.65
CA GLY A 108 -42.92 16.50 -15.10
C GLY A 108 -43.95 16.23 -16.21
N LEU A 109 -43.96 15.02 -16.79
CA LEU A 109 -44.94 14.57 -17.76
C LEU A 109 -45.69 13.35 -17.20
N LYS A 110 -46.99 13.21 -17.49
CA LYS A 110 -47.79 12.06 -17.05
C LYS A 110 -47.31 10.79 -17.76
N ILE A 111 -46.38 10.09 -17.13
CA ILE A 111 -45.80 8.82 -17.59
C ILE A 111 -46.75 7.70 -17.19
N GLY A 112 -47.56 7.23 -18.15
CA GLY A 112 -48.35 5.99 -17.98
C GLY A 112 -48.24 5.05 -19.17
N ASN A 113 -47.89 5.56 -20.37
CA ASN A 113 -47.89 4.75 -21.58
C ASN A 113 -46.45 4.32 -21.97
N PRO A 114 -46.15 3.00 -21.96
CA PRO A 114 -44.83 2.47 -22.31
C PRO A 114 -44.45 2.71 -23.78
N LEU A 115 -45.42 2.92 -24.69
CA LEU A 115 -45.15 3.17 -26.11
C LEU A 115 -44.48 4.52 -26.39
N TYR A 116 -44.52 5.46 -25.43
CA TYR A 116 -43.94 6.79 -25.55
C TYR A 116 -42.70 6.98 -24.67
N MET A 117 -42.01 5.89 -24.31
CA MET A 117 -40.72 5.98 -23.63
C MET A 117 -39.63 6.42 -24.60
N THR A 118 -38.84 7.41 -24.20
CA THR A 118 -37.64 7.85 -24.93
C THR A 118 -36.40 7.48 -24.12
N ALA A 119 -35.27 7.22 -24.78
CA ALA A 119 -34.03 6.83 -24.10
C ALA A 119 -33.60 7.84 -23.01
N ASN A 120 -33.86 9.13 -23.23
CA ASN A 120 -33.54 10.18 -22.26
C ASN A 120 -34.37 10.11 -20.97
N ARG A 121 -35.45 9.31 -20.93
CA ARG A 121 -36.24 9.11 -19.70
C ARG A 121 -35.58 8.16 -18.72
N GLU A 122 -34.65 7.33 -19.16
CA GLU A 122 -34.02 6.33 -18.29
C GLU A 122 -33.06 6.99 -17.27
N TYR A 123 -32.54 8.18 -17.59
CA TYR A 123 -31.66 8.93 -16.70
C TYR A 123 -32.38 9.34 -15.41
N GLY A 124 -31.85 8.90 -14.27
CA GLY A 124 -32.34 9.29 -12.95
C GLY A 124 -33.63 8.57 -12.50
N MET A 125 -34.09 7.55 -13.25
CA MET A 125 -35.23 6.73 -12.81
C MET A 125 -34.87 5.78 -11.66
N LEU A 126 -33.64 5.28 -11.65
CA LEU A 126 -33.17 4.34 -10.63
C LEU A 126 -32.71 5.11 -9.39
N LYS A 127 -33.10 4.60 -8.21
CA LYS A 127 -32.58 5.10 -6.95
C LYS A 127 -31.15 4.59 -6.75
N PRO A 128 -30.24 5.41 -6.19
CA PRO A 128 -28.88 4.98 -5.90
C PRO A 128 -28.89 3.91 -4.81
N THR A 129 -28.02 2.92 -4.98
CA THR A 129 -27.77 1.85 -4.02
C THR A 129 -26.63 2.21 -3.05
N ALA A 130 -26.51 1.48 -1.94
CA ALA A 130 -25.50 1.68 -0.89
C ALA A 130 -24.08 1.62 -1.45
N PHE A 131 -23.90 0.73 -2.41
CA PHE A 131 -22.61 0.49 -3.04
C PHE A 131 -22.19 1.64 -3.95
N GLU A 132 -23.16 2.41 -4.47
CA GLU A 132 -22.92 3.59 -5.31
C GLU A 132 -22.69 4.85 -4.48
N ILE A 133 -23.24 4.92 -3.26
CA ILE A 133 -23.07 6.06 -2.36
C ILE A 133 -21.72 5.95 -1.63
N PRO A 134 -20.80 6.91 -1.79
CA PRO A 134 -19.53 6.87 -1.08
C PRO A 134 -19.74 7.08 0.42
N ASN A 135 -19.05 6.28 1.25
CA ASN A 135 -19.14 6.40 2.71
C ASN A 135 -18.66 7.77 3.23
N ARG A 136 -17.64 8.34 2.58
CA ARG A 136 -17.01 9.61 2.96
C ARG A 136 -16.64 10.42 1.73
N PHE A 137 -16.65 11.74 1.87
CA PHE A 137 -16.19 12.68 0.86
C PHE A 137 -15.25 13.73 1.46
N TYR A 138 -14.41 14.31 0.61
CA TYR A 138 -13.37 15.26 0.99
C TYR A 138 -13.72 16.64 0.42
N PRO A 139 -14.47 17.48 1.15
CA PRO A 139 -14.81 18.81 0.67
C PRO A 139 -13.57 19.69 0.62
N LYS A 140 -13.37 20.39 -0.50
CA LYS A 140 -12.40 21.48 -0.59
C LYS A 140 -13.02 22.74 -0.01
N ASP A 141 -12.35 23.35 0.97
CA ASP A 141 -12.75 24.66 1.47
C ASP A 141 -12.20 25.76 0.54
N ASN A 142 -13.10 26.57 0.00
CA ASN A 142 -12.78 27.70 -0.87
C ASN A 142 -13.07 29.04 -0.18
N THR A 143 -13.27 29.08 1.15
CA THR A 143 -13.50 30.33 1.91
C THR A 143 -12.39 31.34 1.69
N TYR A 144 -11.13 30.90 1.78
CA TYR A 144 -9.96 31.75 1.54
C TYR A 144 -9.93 32.30 0.12
N SER A 145 -10.03 31.44 -0.89
CA SER A 145 -9.97 31.86 -2.30
C SER A 145 -11.16 32.76 -2.72
N LYS A 146 -12.33 32.58 -2.11
CA LYS A 146 -13.51 33.45 -2.33
C LYS A 146 -13.36 34.84 -1.72
N SER A 147 -12.50 35.01 -0.73
CA SER A 147 -12.28 36.30 -0.07
C SER A 147 -11.45 37.27 -0.92
N PHE A 148 -10.74 36.76 -1.93
CA PHE A 148 -9.95 37.62 -2.80
C PHE A 148 -10.86 38.47 -3.67
N PRO A 149 -10.67 39.80 -3.69
CA PRO A 149 -11.29 40.63 -4.71
C PRO A 149 -10.77 40.21 -6.09
N GLY A 150 -11.57 40.41 -7.13
CA GLY A 150 -11.23 40.06 -8.52
C GLY A 150 -10.09 40.92 -9.10
N MET A 151 -10.31 41.58 -10.24
CA MET A 151 -9.28 42.46 -10.82
C MET A 151 -8.90 43.59 -9.84
N HIS A 152 -7.71 43.48 -9.26
CA HIS A 152 -7.13 44.54 -8.44
C HIS A 152 -6.59 45.65 -9.34
N LYS A 153 -7.03 46.89 -9.12
CA LYS A 153 -6.43 48.08 -9.74
C LYS A 153 -5.50 48.75 -8.73
N PHE A 154 -4.29 49.07 -9.15
CA PHE A 154 -3.35 49.82 -8.33
C PHE A 154 -3.56 51.32 -8.58
N ASP A 155 -4.04 52.05 -7.57
CA ASP A 155 -4.27 53.50 -7.60
C ASP A 155 -3.30 54.27 -6.67
N GLY A 156 -2.17 53.63 -6.30
CA GLY A 156 -1.16 54.23 -5.44
C GLY A 156 -0.20 55.15 -6.20
N LEU A 157 0.26 56.22 -5.54
CA LEU A 157 1.40 57.01 -6.02
C LEU A 157 2.71 56.26 -5.69
N ASN A 158 3.66 56.25 -6.62
CA ASN A 158 5.00 55.73 -6.34
C ASN A 158 5.80 56.80 -5.57
N THR A 159 5.94 56.60 -4.26
CA THR A 159 6.70 57.49 -3.37
C THR A 159 8.06 56.91 -2.97
N ASN A 160 8.54 55.89 -3.67
CA ASN A 160 9.83 55.29 -3.35
C ASN A 160 10.96 56.28 -3.66
N ILE A 161 11.80 56.52 -2.66
CA ILE A 161 13.06 57.24 -2.82
C ILE A 161 14.01 56.33 -3.61
N THR A 162 14.49 56.80 -4.75
CA THR A 162 15.50 56.09 -5.54
C THR A 162 16.89 56.40 -4.98
N PHE A 163 17.42 55.49 -4.18
CA PHE A 163 18.79 55.58 -3.67
C PHE A 163 19.82 55.25 -4.75
N SER A 164 20.88 56.04 -4.80
CA SER A 164 21.98 55.80 -5.73
C SER A 164 22.87 54.66 -5.27
N LYS A 165 23.14 53.69 -6.14
CA LYS A 165 24.13 52.62 -5.83
C LYS A 165 25.57 53.13 -5.76
N VAL A 166 25.84 54.33 -6.27
CA VAL A 166 27.20 54.88 -6.47
C VAL A 166 27.47 56.06 -5.54
N HIS A 167 26.46 56.90 -5.27
CA HIS A 167 26.65 58.18 -4.59
C HIS A 167 25.91 58.22 -3.26
N ARG A 168 26.41 57.46 -2.27
CA ARG A 168 25.85 57.41 -0.90
C ARG A 168 25.73 58.77 -0.22
N ALA A 169 26.64 59.70 -0.53
CA ALA A 169 26.64 61.05 0.07
C ALA A 169 25.45 61.93 -0.38
N LEU A 170 24.76 61.57 -1.47
CA LEU A 170 23.58 62.29 -1.95
C LEU A 170 22.26 61.69 -1.43
N ASP A 171 22.35 60.56 -0.72
CA ASP A 171 21.23 59.81 -0.18
C ASP A 171 20.97 60.13 1.33
N GLU A 172 21.78 61.00 1.95
CA GLU A 172 21.66 61.43 3.34
C GLU A 172 20.75 62.67 3.45
N TYR A 173 19.46 62.47 3.75
CA TYR A 173 18.53 63.52 4.21
C TYR A 173 17.48 62.94 5.16
#